data_AF-A0AAW8XZ30-F1
#
_entry.id   AF-A0AAW8XZ30-F1
#
_cell.length_a   1.000
_cell.length_b   1.000
_cell.length_c   1.000
_cell.angle_alpha   90.00
_cell.angle_beta   90.00
_cell.angle_gamma   90.00
#
_symmetry.space_group_name_H-M   'P 1'
#
loop_
_entity.id
_entity.type
_entity.pdbx_description
1 polymer ?
#
loop_
_entity_poly.entity_id
_entity_poly.type
_entity_poly.pdbx_seq_one_letter_code
_entity_poly.pdbx_strand_id
1 'polypeptide(L)'
;MKKWLLALVFVVALPAKAGFITGNELYELYKASIRAEQASPSEKDLVDASEYLGYVTGVWDALEGFAVCTGDKITRGQIGDMVGEYLKSNPGIRDKQASSIIMIYLNAKYPCKK
;
A
#
# COMPACT_ATOMS: atom_id res chain seq x y z
N MET A 1 24.27 7.73 -45.78
CA MET A 1 24.53 7.10 -44.46
C MET A 1 23.65 7.68 -43.35
N LYS A 2 22.33 7.85 -43.56
CA LYS A 2 21.41 8.51 -42.60
C LYS A 2 20.17 7.67 -42.25
N LYS A 3 19.98 6.51 -42.89
CA LYS A 3 18.83 5.61 -42.69
C LYS A 3 19.01 4.63 -41.52
N TRP A 4 20.21 4.54 -40.95
CA TRP A 4 20.54 3.62 -39.85
C TRP A 4 20.40 4.25 -38.47
N LEU A 5 20.21 5.57 -38.38
CA LEU A 5 20.01 6.30 -37.11
C LEU A 5 18.61 6.12 -36.50
N LEU A 6 17.63 5.68 -37.29
CA LEU A 6 16.26 5.43 -36.81
C LEU A 6 16.08 4.05 -36.16
N ALA A 7 17.03 3.13 -36.33
CA ALA A 7 16.93 1.77 -35.79
C ALA A 7 17.35 1.66 -34.31
N LEU A 8 17.96 2.71 -33.74
CA LEU A 8 18.54 2.67 -32.39
C LEU A 8 17.59 3.13 -31.26
N VAL A 9 16.36 3.53 -31.59
CA VAL A 9 15.40 4.10 -30.62
C VAL A 9 14.48 3.04 -29.98
N PHE A 10 14.54 1.78 -30.41
CA PHE A 10 13.55 0.76 -30.03
C PHE A 10 13.94 -0.22 -28.89
N VAL A 11 15.09 -0.07 -28.23
CA VAL A 11 15.67 -1.20 -27.46
C VAL A 11 15.67 -1.06 -25.92
N VAL A 12 14.94 -0.10 -25.33
CA VAL A 12 14.86 -0.05 -23.85
C VAL A 12 13.44 0.13 -23.34
N ALA A 13 12.57 -0.83 -23.64
CA ALA A 13 11.34 -1.02 -22.86
C ALA A 13 11.72 -1.73 -21.54
N LEU A 14 12.18 -0.97 -20.54
CA LEU A 14 12.28 -1.49 -19.19
C LEU A 14 10.88 -1.84 -18.68
N PRO A 15 10.71 -2.91 -17.89
CA PRO A 15 9.43 -3.16 -17.23
C PRO A 15 9.11 -1.96 -16.34
N ALA A 16 8.11 -1.18 -16.75
CA ALA A 16 7.57 -0.12 -15.91
C ALA A 16 6.95 -0.77 -14.67
N LYS A 17 7.60 -0.61 -13.50
CA LYS A 17 6.97 -0.93 -12.22
C LYS A 17 5.89 0.12 -11.96
N ALA A 18 4.68 -0.13 -12.43
CA ALA A 18 3.52 0.76 -12.31
C ALA A 18 2.91 0.81 -10.88
N GLY A 19 3.70 0.57 -9.83
CA GLY A 19 3.24 0.62 -8.45
C GLY A 19 4.13 1.53 -7.62
N PHE A 20 3.49 2.48 -6.93
CA PHE A 20 4.18 3.45 -6.07
C PHE A 20 4.85 2.77 -4.86
N ILE A 21 4.15 1.83 -4.22
CA ILE A 21 4.61 1.08 -3.03
C ILE A 21 4.18 -0.39 -3.15
N THR A 22 5.09 -1.31 -2.82
CA THR A 22 4.86 -2.76 -2.68
C THR A 22 4.39 -3.12 -1.28
N GLY A 23 3.82 -4.31 -1.09
CA GLY A 23 3.46 -4.81 0.24
C GLY A 23 4.66 -4.95 1.19
N ASN A 24 5.87 -5.16 0.66
CA ASN A 24 7.10 -5.21 1.47
C ASN A 24 7.43 -3.82 2.02
N GLU A 25 7.45 -2.81 1.15
CA GLU A 25 7.68 -1.42 1.57
C GLU A 25 6.61 -0.96 2.55
N LEU A 26 5.32 -1.24 2.28
CA LEU A 26 4.25 -0.90 3.20
C LEU A 26 4.37 -1.63 4.56
N TYR A 27 4.86 -2.88 4.56
CA TYR A 27 5.11 -3.61 5.81
C TYR A 27 6.28 -3.03 6.61
N GLU A 28 7.32 -2.50 5.97
CA GLU A 28 8.38 -1.77 6.66
C GLU A 28 7.84 -0.50 7.32
N LEU A 29 6.98 0.25 6.62
CA LEU A 29 6.28 1.42 7.17
C LEU A 29 5.36 1.02 8.35
N TYR A 30 4.66 -0.11 8.28
CA TYR A 30 3.87 -0.64 9.41
C TYR A 30 4.75 -0.95 10.63
N LYS A 31 5.92 -1.59 10.43
CA LYS A 31 6.83 -1.82 11.56
C LYS A 31 7.32 -0.49 12.16
N ALA A 32 7.45 0.56 11.36
CA ALA A 32 7.77 1.89 11.86
C ALA A 32 6.62 2.50 12.66
N SER A 33 5.36 2.29 12.27
CA SER A 33 4.21 2.72 13.08
C SER A 33 4.17 2.06 14.46
N ILE A 34 4.52 0.77 14.55
CA ILE A 34 4.64 0.08 15.86
C ILE A 34 5.78 0.66 16.70
N ARG A 35 6.91 1.07 16.09
CA ARG A 35 8.00 1.72 16.82
C ARG A 35 7.64 3.16 17.23
N ALA A 36 6.84 3.85 16.42
CA ALA A 36 6.38 5.22 16.68
C ALA A 36 5.53 5.33 17.96
N GLU A 37 4.89 4.24 18.40
CA GLU A 37 4.09 4.16 19.63
C GLU A 37 4.92 3.89 20.90
N GLN A 38 6.22 3.63 20.77
CA GLN A 38 7.10 3.35 21.90
C GLN A 38 7.56 4.64 22.59
N ALA A 39 8.19 4.52 23.76
CA ALA A 39 8.54 5.68 24.61
C ALA A 39 9.54 6.68 23.96
N SER A 40 10.35 6.23 22.99
CA SER A 40 11.40 7.05 22.36
C SER A 40 11.50 6.74 20.86
N PRO A 41 10.51 7.15 20.05
CA PRO A 41 10.54 6.91 18.61
C PRO A 41 11.55 7.84 17.94
N SER A 42 12.18 7.38 16.85
CA SER A 42 12.98 8.29 16.02
C SER A 42 12.09 9.20 15.19
N GLU A 43 12.62 10.34 14.74
CA GLU A 43 11.91 11.22 13.78
C GLU A 43 11.52 10.45 12.52
N LYS A 44 12.39 9.56 12.05
CA LYS A 44 12.11 8.67 10.92
C LYS A 44 10.93 7.74 11.21
N ASP A 45 10.83 7.16 12.40
CA ASP A 45 9.70 6.29 12.75
C ASP A 45 8.38 7.06 12.70
N LEU A 46 8.36 8.33 13.17
CA LEU A 46 7.17 9.18 13.11
C LEU A 46 6.75 9.52 11.67
N VAL A 47 7.72 9.83 10.81
CA VAL A 47 7.48 10.10 9.38
C VAL A 47 6.97 8.86 8.66
N ASP A 48 7.67 7.73 8.82
CA ASP A 48 7.30 6.46 8.20
C ASP A 48 5.94 5.96 8.71
N ALA A 49 5.62 6.17 9.99
CA ALA A 49 4.30 5.87 10.56
C ALA A 49 3.19 6.72 9.95
N SER A 50 3.47 8.00 9.72
CA SER A 50 2.54 8.92 9.06
C SER A 50 2.32 8.53 7.60
N GLU A 51 3.39 8.12 6.90
CA GLU A 51 3.32 7.61 5.53
C GLU A 51 2.51 6.30 5.47
N TYR A 52 2.77 5.36 6.39
CA TYR A 52 2.00 4.11 6.51
C TYR A 52 0.50 4.39 6.61
N LEU A 53 0.12 5.14 7.65
CA LEU A 53 -1.29 5.37 7.95
C LEU A 53 -1.92 6.23 6.85
N GLY A 54 -1.19 7.21 6.31
CA GLY A 54 -1.63 8.04 5.18
C GLY A 54 -1.91 7.21 3.92
N TYR A 55 -1.00 6.32 3.53
CA TYR A 55 -1.15 5.46 2.36
C TYR A 55 -2.35 4.51 2.52
N VAL A 56 -2.45 3.83 3.67
CA VAL A 56 -3.57 2.90 3.94
C VAL A 56 -4.90 3.64 3.92
N THR A 57 -4.98 4.81 4.54
CA THR A 57 -6.20 5.64 4.54
C THR A 57 -6.57 6.09 3.14
N GLY A 58 -5.61 6.60 2.36
CA GLY A 58 -5.89 7.06 1.00
C GLY A 58 -6.39 5.94 0.07
N VAL A 59 -5.86 4.72 0.21
CA VAL A 59 -6.39 3.57 -0.53
C VAL A 59 -7.79 3.20 -0.06
N TRP A 60 -8.03 3.21 1.25
CA TRP A 60 -9.36 2.93 1.80
C TRP A 60 -10.39 3.96 1.32
N ASP A 61 -10.11 5.26 1.45
CA ASP A 61 -10.99 6.35 1.02
C ASP A 61 -11.32 6.27 -0.48
N ALA A 62 -10.34 5.88 -1.31
CA ALA A 62 -10.55 5.71 -2.75
C ALA A 62 -11.48 4.52 -3.10
N LEU A 63 -11.67 3.58 -2.18
CA LEU A 63 -12.47 2.37 -2.38
C LEU A 63 -13.81 2.41 -1.64
N GLU A 64 -13.94 3.21 -0.59
CA GLU A 64 -15.12 3.28 0.27
C GLU A 64 -16.37 3.67 -0.54
N GLY A 65 -17.48 2.97 -0.32
CA GLY A 65 -18.75 3.18 -1.02
C GLY A 65 -18.81 2.60 -2.45
N PHE A 66 -17.69 2.16 -3.01
CA PHE A 66 -17.64 1.54 -4.34
C PHE A 66 -17.24 0.06 -4.28
N ALA A 67 -16.05 -0.22 -3.76
CA ALA A 67 -15.52 -1.58 -3.65
C ALA A 67 -15.45 -2.05 -2.19
N VAL A 68 -15.31 -1.13 -1.24
CA VAL A 68 -15.23 -1.39 0.20
C VAL A 68 -16.36 -0.64 0.88
N CYS A 69 -17.08 -1.28 1.80
CA CYS A 69 -18.19 -0.67 2.53
C CYS A 69 -18.08 -1.02 4.02
N THR A 70 -17.31 -0.22 4.76
CA THR A 70 -16.97 -0.48 6.16
C THR A 70 -18.03 0.01 7.15
N GLY A 71 -18.80 1.03 6.76
CA GLY A 71 -19.82 1.67 7.59
C GLY A 71 -19.26 2.61 8.65
N ASP A 72 -20.14 3.30 9.38
CA ASP A 72 -19.78 4.53 10.13
C ASP A 72 -18.96 4.34 11.42
N LYS A 73 -18.68 3.09 11.82
CA LYS A 73 -18.07 2.80 13.13
C LYS A 73 -16.59 2.49 13.07
N ILE A 74 -16.04 2.22 11.88
CA ILE A 74 -14.63 1.86 11.78
C ILE A 74 -13.77 3.13 11.83
N THR A 75 -12.64 3.04 12.53
CA THR A 75 -11.68 4.13 12.60
C THR A 75 -10.54 3.93 11.62
N ARG A 76 -9.91 5.04 11.25
CA ARG A 76 -8.65 5.05 10.49
C ARG A 76 -7.58 4.15 11.12
N GLY A 77 -7.45 4.20 12.46
CA GLY A 77 -6.51 3.35 13.21
C GLY A 77 -6.80 1.87 13.03
N GLN A 78 -8.06 1.46 13.19
CA GLN A 78 -8.47 0.06 13.01
C GLN A 78 -8.20 -0.45 11.59
N ILE A 79 -8.46 0.36 10.55
CA ILE A 79 -8.12 -0.02 9.16
C ILE A 79 -6.60 -0.19 9.02
N GLY A 80 -5.80 0.71 9.60
CA GLY A 80 -4.36 0.57 9.71
C GLY A 80 -3.97 -0.77 10.33
N ASP A 81 -4.38 -1.02 11.58
CA ASP A 81 -4.06 -2.24 12.33
C ASP A 81 -4.40 -3.51 11.54
N MET A 82 -5.59 -3.55 10.94
CA MET A 82 -6.05 -4.68 10.14
C MET A 82 -5.17 -4.95 8.92
N VAL A 83 -4.81 -3.91 8.17
CA VAL A 83 -3.94 -4.03 7.00
C VAL A 83 -2.52 -4.43 7.40
N GLY A 84 -1.97 -3.83 8.45
CA GLY A 84 -0.64 -4.13 8.96
C GLY A 84 -0.51 -5.59 9.41
N GLU A 85 -1.50 -6.07 10.17
CA GLU A 85 -1.53 -7.47 10.61
C GLU A 85 -1.75 -8.44 9.44
N TYR A 86 -2.54 -8.04 8.42
CA TYR A 86 -2.69 -8.85 7.20
C TYR A 86 -1.37 -8.99 6.45
N LEU A 87 -0.60 -7.90 6.28
CA LEU A 87 0.73 -7.96 5.69
C LEU A 87 1.65 -8.85 6.54
N LYS A 88 1.68 -8.65 7.86
CA LYS A 88 2.49 -9.45 8.81
C LYS A 88 2.25 -10.95 8.67
N SER A 89 0.99 -11.34 8.56
CA SER A 89 0.58 -12.75 8.48
C SER A 89 0.73 -13.37 7.10
N ASN A 90 0.95 -12.58 6.04
CA ASN A 90 0.97 -13.05 4.64
C ASN A 90 2.23 -12.58 3.87
N PRO A 91 3.45 -13.06 4.21
CA PRO A 91 4.67 -12.65 3.53
C PRO A 91 4.71 -12.99 2.03
N GLY A 92 4.04 -14.07 1.61
CA GLY A 92 4.07 -14.55 0.22
C GLY A 92 3.39 -13.63 -0.82
N ILE A 93 2.66 -12.61 -0.39
CA ILE A 93 2.01 -11.63 -1.28
C ILE A 93 2.66 -10.25 -1.25
N ARG A 94 3.66 -10.03 -0.39
CA ARG A 94 4.22 -8.68 -0.15
C ARG A 94 5.05 -8.16 -1.33
N ASP A 95 5.43 -9.01 -2.27
CA ASP A 95 6.07 -8.60 -3.52
C ASP A 95 5.09 -7.88 -4.47
N LYS A 96 3.78 -7.98 -4.22
CA LYS A 96 2.74 -7.31 -5.03
C LYS A 96 2.55 -5.86 -4.63
N GLN A 97 1.81 -5.11 -5.45
CA GLN A 97 1.46 -3.72 -5.20
C GLN A 97 0.60 -3.59 -3.94
N ALA A 98 0.97 -2.68 -3.03
CA ALA A 98 0.30 -2.53 -1.74
C ALA A 98 -1.19 -2.15 -1.87
N SER A 99 -1.54 -1.22 -2.76
CA SER A 99 -2.94 -0.84 -3.01
C SER A 99 -3.81 -2.02 -3.44
N SER A 100 -3.29 -2.89 -4.30
CA SER A 100 -3.99 -4.12 -4.73
C SER A 100 -4.20 -5.08 -3.55
N ILE A 101 -3.19 -5.24 -2.68
CA ILE A 101 -3.29 -6.05 -1.47
C ILE A 101 -4.38 -5.52 -0.54
N ILE A 102 -4.36 -4.21 -0.26
CA ILE A 102 -5.34 -3.54 0.59
C ILE A 102 -6.75 -3.70 0.01
N MET A 103 -6.92 -3.43 -1.29
CA MET A 103 -8.21 -3.55 -1.96
C MET A 103 -8.79 -4.95 -1.83
N ILE A 104 -8.02 -5.98 -2.18
CA ILE A 104 -8.47 -7.38 -2.11
C ILE A 104 -8.83 -7.75 -0.67
N TYR A 105 -8.00 -7.38 0.29
CA TYR A 105 -8.24 -7.69 1.70
C TYR A 105 -9.48 -6.99 2.26
N LEU A 106 -9.60 -5.67 2.07
CA LEU A 106 -10.72 -4.89 2.59
C LEU A 106 -12.03 -5.23 1.88
N ASN A 107 -12.03 -5.46 0.55
CA ASN A 107 -13.24 -5.90 -0.16
C ASN A 107 -13.72 -7.27 0.33
N ALA A 108 -12.81 -8.19 0.65
CA ALA A 108 -13.17 -9.50 1.20
C ALA A 108 -13.75 -9.42 2.63
N LYS A 109 -13.44 -8.37 3.40
CA LYS A 109 -13.92 -8.16 4.78
C LYS A 109 -15.15 -7.28 4.86
N TYR A 110 -15.22 -6.29 3.99
CA TYR A 110 -16.25 -5.27 3.95
C TYR A 110 -16.80 -5.13 2.51
N PRO A 111 -17.42 -6.19 1.96
CA PRO A 111 -17.99 -6.11 0.62
C PRO A 111 -19.19 -5.17 0.59
N CYS A 112 -19.28 -4.34 -0.44
CA CYS A 112 -20.48 -3.58 -0.71
C CYS A 112 -21.62 -4.52 -1.14
N LYS A 113 -22.82 -4.28 -0.61
CA LYS A 113 -24.03 -4.99 -1.05
C LYS A 113 -24.34 -4.55 -2.49
N LYS A 114 -24.71 -5.52 -3.33
CA LYS A 114 -25.18 -5.25 -4.70
C LYS A 114 -26.58 -4.68 -4.70
#